data_AF-A0A7V2RI94-F1
#
_entry.id   AF-A0A7V2RI94-F1
#
_cell.length_a   1.000
_cell.length_b   1.000
_cell.length_c   1.000
_cell.angle_alpha   90.00
_cell.angle_beta   90.00
_cell.angle_gamma   90.00
#
_symmetry.space_group_name_H-M   'P 1'
#
loop_
_entity.id
_entity.type
_entity.pdbx_description
1 polymer ?
#
loop_
_entity_poly.entity_id
_entity_poly.type
_entity_poly.pdbx_seq_one_letter_code
_entity_poly.pdbx_strand_id
1 'polypeptide(L)'
;MATEKIAETADNQEEIEALKQENEELVRELKDRDATILRLERERAERDSEIAALKEAMADAESRINEVNENLAQAIAAYKEQVIQGNPGVPADMIIGETVEEIDESLKKALALIEKVRQEMEAEASKMRIPGGAPQRTPVDLSGLSAREKIQYAIGRS
;
A
#
# COMPACT_ATOMS: atom_id res chain seq x y z
N MET A 1 -73.24 69.85 -11.42
CA MET A 1 -71.91 70.43 -11.75
C MET A 1 -71.09 70.76 -10.51
N ALA A 2 -71.44 71.72 -9.64
CA ALA A 2 -70.57 72.05 -8.48
C ALA A 2 -70.49 70.92 -7.42
N THR A 3 -71.61 70.28 -7.10
CA THR A 3 -71.69 69.18 -6.11
C THR A 3 -71.01 67.90 -6.59
N GLU A 4 -71.14 67.59 -7.87
CA GLU A 4 -70.54 66.44 -8.53
C GLU A 4 -69.01 66.54 -8.59
N LYS A 5 -68.50 67.74 -8.89
CA LYS A 5 -67.05 68.04 -8.84
C LYS A 5 -66.47 67.90 -7.43
N ILE A 6 -67.23 68.28 -6.40
CA ILE A 6 -66.81 68.16 -4.99
C ILE A 6 -66.70 66.69 -4.58
N ALA A 7 -67.68 65.87 -4.97
CA ALA A 7 -67.67 64.43 -4.71
C ALA A 7 -66.49 63.74 -5.42
N GLU A 8 -66.24 64.07 -6.69
CA GLU A 8 -65.10 63.54 -7.46
C GLU A 8 -63.74 63.95 -6.87
N THR A 9 -63.61 65.19 -6.36
CA THR A 9 -62.38 65.58 -5.64
C THR A 9 -62.20 64.86 -4.31
N ALA A 10 -63.28 64.50 -3.62
CA ALA A 10 -63.19 63.76 -2.36
C ALA A 10 -62.74 62.31 -2.58
N ASP A 11 -63.34 61.62 -3.57
CA ASP A 11 -62.94 60.26 -3.97
C ASP A 11 -61.47 60.20 -4.39
N ASN A 12 -61.03 61.14 -5.23
CA ASN A 12 -59.63 61.22 -5.65
C ASN A 12 -58.68 61.48 -4.46
N GLN A 13 -59.13 62.23 -3.45
CA GLN A 13 -58.34 62.49 -2.25
C GLN A 13 -58.17 61.22 -1.42
N GLU A 14 -59.22 60.43 -1.26
CA GLU A 14 -59.18 59.14 -0.54
C GLU A 14 -58.27 58.13 -1.26
N GLU A 15 -58.36 58.04 -2.59
CA GLU A 15 -57.50 57.18 -3.39
C GLU A 15 -56.01 57.58 -3.29
N ILE A 16 -55.70 58.89 -3.31
CA ILE A 16 -54.33 59.39 -3.11
C ILE A 16 -53.78 59.00 -1.74
N GLU A 17 -54.57 59.09 -0.67
CA GLU A 17 -54.12 58.70 0.67
C GLU A 17 -53.91 57.19 0.79
N ALA A 18 -54.77 56.37 0.17
CA ALA A 18 -54.58 54.92 0.11
C ALA A 18 -53.29 54.55 -0.63
N LEU A 19 -53.04 55.16 -1.80
CA LEU A 19 -51.82 54.95 -2.58
C LEU A 19 -50.56 55.41 -1.85
N LYS A 20 -50.63 56.46 -1.03
CA LYS A 20 -49.49 56.88 -0.19
C LYS A 20 -49.17 55.86 0.88
N GLN A 21 -50.18 55.34 1.56
CA GLN A 21 -50.01 54.31 2.58
C GLN A 21 -49.39 53.04 1.98
N GLU A 22 -49.91 52.58 0.85
CA GLU A 22 -49.35 51.44 0.13
C GLU A 22 -47.88 51.67 -0.28
N ASN A 23 -47.55 52.87 -0.80
CA ASN A 23 -46.18 53.21 -1.13
C ASN A 23 -45.26 53.20 0.10
N GLU A 24 -45.72 53.71 1.25
CA GLU A 24 -44.94 53.69 2.49
C GLU A 24 -44.67 52.26 2.98
N GLU A 25 -45.66 51.37 2.86
CA GLU A 25 -45.53 49.95 3.18
C GLU A 25 -44.55 49.25 2.25
N LEU A 26 -44.67 49.45 0.94
CA LEU A 26 -43.76 48.88 -0.06
C LEU A 26 -42.32 49.37 0.14
N VAL A 27 -42.13 50.65 0.46
CA VAL A 27 -40.79 51.20 0.77
C VAL A 27 -40.21 50.55 2.02
N ARG A 28 -41.02 50.25 3.03
CA ARG A 28 -40.57 49.53 4.23
C ARG A 28 -40.17 48.10 3.88
N GLU A 29 -41.00 47.38 3.13
CA GLU A 29 -40.72 46.01 2.71
C GLU A 29 -39.44 45.92 1.86
N LEU A 30 -39.24 46.87 0.93
CA LEU A 30 -38.01 46.93 0.13
C LEU A 30 -36.77 47.11 1.00
N LYS A 31 -36.82 47.98 2.02
CA LYS A 31 -35.69 48.16 2.95
C LYS A 31 -35.38 46.88 3.74
N ASP A 32 -36.41 46.16 4.18
CA ASP A 32 -36.23 44.90 4.91
C ASP A 32 -35.66 43.80 4.01
N ARG A 33 -36.09 43.75 2.75
CA ARG A 33 -35.53 42.85 1.73
C ARG A 33 -34.08 43.19 1.40
N ASP A 34 -33.74 44.46 1.23
CA ASP A 34 -32.36 44.92 1.00
C ASP A 34 -31.43 44.53 2.16
N ALA A 35 -31.90 44.72 3.41
CA ALA A 35 -31.16 44.30 4.59
C ALA A 35 -30.94 42.77 4.61
N THR A 36 -31.94 42.00 4.18
CA THR A 36 -31.84 40.53 4.08
C THR A 36 -30.86 40.11 3.00
N ILE A 37 -30.89 40.75 1.83
CA ILE A 37 -29.97 40.49 0.71
C ILE A 37 -28.53 40.74 1.18
N LEU A 38 -28.25 41.88 1.79
CA LEU A 38 -26.91 42.21 2.30
C LEU A 38 -26.40 41.20 3.33
N ARG A 39 -27.29 40.66 4.18
CA ARG A 39 -26.92 39.59 5.13
C ARG A 39 -26.55 38.30 4.39
N LEU A 40 -27.39 37.86 3.46
CA LEU A 40 -27.16 36.64 2.69
C LEU A 40 -25.91 36.72 1.80
N GLU A 41 -25.63 37.89 1.23
CA GLU A 41 -24.41 38.11 0.45
C GLU A 41 -23.15 37.98 1.30
N ARG A 42 -23.17 38.49 2.55
CA ARG A 42 -22.05 38.29 3.49
C ARG A 42 -21.88 36.84 3.88
N GLU A 43 -22.98 36.16 4.26
CA GLU A 43 -22.94 34.73 4.61
C GLU A 43 -22.42 33.89 3.43
N ARG A 44 -22.83 34.21 2.21
CA ARG A 44 -22.33 33.55 1.00
C ARG A 44 -20.84 33.79 0.79
N ALA A 45 -20.36 35.02 0.94
CA ALA A 45 -18.94 35.34 0.81
C ALA A 45 -18.08 34.60 1.86
N GLU A 46 -18.56 34.50 3.10
CA GLU A 46 -17.90 33.73 4.15
C GLU A 46 -17.84 32.23 3.81
N ARG A 47 -18.96 31.65 3.35
CA ARG A 47 -19.00 30.23 2.93
C ARG A 47 -18.09 29.98 1.73
N ASP A 48 -18.06 30.88 0.75
CA ASP A 48 -17.18 30.75 -0.41
C ASP A 48 -15.69 30.77 0.00
N SER A 49 -15.33 31.61 0.98
CA SER A 49 -13.98 31.63 1.57
C SER A 49 -13.65 30.33 2.31
N GLU A 50 -14.60 29.79 3.08
CA GLU A 50 -14.43 28.53 3.81
C GLU A 50 -14.26 27.34 2.85
N ILE A 51 -15.05 27.30 1.78
CA ILE A 51 -14.94 26.28 0.73
C ILE A 51 -13.56 26.34 0.05
N ALA A 52 -13.05 27.55 -0.22
CA ALA A 52 -11.73 27.71 -0.80
C ALA A 52 -10.63 27.15 0.13
N ALA A 53 -10.68 27.49 1.41
CA ALA A 53 -9.72 26.99 2.41
C ALA A 53 -9.78 25.47 2.57
N LEU A 54 -10.98 24.89 2.58
CA LEU A 54 -11.15 23.43 2.67
C LEU A 54 -10.60 22.72 1.43
N LYS A 55 -10.79 23.28 0.23
CA LYS A 55 -10.22 22.71 -1.00
C LYS A 55 -8.70 22.72 -0.99
N GLU A 56 -8.09 23.80 -0.50
CA GLU A 56 -6.64 23.88 -0.34
C GLU A 56 -6.13 22.83 0.67
N ALA A 57 -6.78 22.73 1.84
CA ALA A 57 -6.42 21.73 2.84
C ALA A 57 -6.57 20.28 2.33
N MET A 58 -7.57 20.01 1.48
CA MET A 58 -7.73 18.70 0.84
C MET A 58 -6.59 18.40 -0.14
N ALA A 59 -6.23 19.37 -0.99
CA ALA A 59 -5.12 19.20 -1.93
C ALA A 59 -3.78 18.95 -1.20
N ASP A 60 -3.53 19.68 -0.11
CA ASP A 60 -2.36 19.47 0.74
C ASP A 60 -2.35 18.08 1.38
N ALA A 61 -3.49 17.62 1.88
CA ALA A 61 -3.63 16.29 2.48
C ALA A 61 -3.38 15.17 1.45
N GLU A 62 -3.93 15.30 0.23
CA GLU A 62 -3.68 14.37 -0.88
C GLU A 62 -2.20 14.32 -1.25
N SER A 63 -1.53 15.47 -1.34
CA SER A 63 -0.08 15.53 -1.60
C SER A 63 0.72 14.80 -0.52
N ARG A 64 0.38 15.00 0.76
CA ARG A 64 1.06 14.32 1.88
C ARG A 64 0.82 12.82 1.87
N ILE A 65 -0.39 12.36 1.53
CA ILE A 65 -0.69 10.93 1.42
C ILE A 65 0.18 10.29 0.32
N ASN A 66 0.31 10.95 -0.83
CA ASN A 66 1.15 10.46 -1.92
C ASN A 66 2.62 10.37 -1.49
N GLU A 67 3.15 11.42 -0.87
CA GLU A 67 4.52 11.45 -0.36
C GLU A 67 4.79 10.34 0.67
N VAL A 68 3.87 10.14 1.62
CA VAL A 68 4.00 9.07 2.63
C VAL A 68 3.96 7.69 1.97
N ASN A 69 3.08 7.47 0.99
CA ASN A 69 2.98 6.20 0.29
C ASN A 69 4.24 5.90 -0.54
N GLU A 70 4.81 6.90 -1.21
CA GLU A 70 6.07 6.76 -1.94
C GLU A 70 7.22 6.42 -1.00
N ASN A 71 7.34 7.14 0.12
CA ASN A 71 8.35 6.87 1.14
C ASN A 71 8.19 5.47 1.76
N LEU A 72 6.95 5.04 2.01
CA LEU A 72 6.66 3.70 2.52
C LEU A 72 7.07 2.62 1.51
N ALA A 73 6.73 2.79 0.23
CA ALA A 73 7.13 1.85 -0.82
C ALA A 73 8.66 1.75 -0.94
N GLN A 74 9.37 2.88 -0.88
CA GLN A 74 10.83 2.90 -0.86
C GLN A 74 11.41 2.20 0.38
N ALA A 75 10.84 2.43 1.56
CA ALA A 75 11.29 1.79 2.79
C ALA A 75 11.10 0.27 2.75
N ILE A 76 9.97 -0.19 2.21
CA ILE A 76 9.67 -1.63 2.04
C ILE A 76 10.63 -2.27 1.02
N ALA A 77 10.91 -1.59 -0.09
CA ALA A 77 11.89 -2.06 -1.07
C ALA A 77 13.30 -2.19 -0.45
N ALA A 78 13.74 -1.18 0.31
CA ALA A 78 15.01 -1.22 1.02
C ALA A 78 15.07 -2.34 2.08
N TYR A 79 13.97 -2.53 2.82
CA TYR A 79 13.85 -3.64 3.77
C TYR A 79 13.98 -5.00 3.07
N LYS A 80 13.26 -5.18 1.95
CA LYS A 80 13.35 -6.40 1.14
C LYS A 80 14.78 -6.68 0.68
N GLU A 81 15.48 -5.66 0.19
CA GLU A 81 16.88 -5.78 -0.22
C GLU A 81 17.78 -6.19 0.94
N GLN A 82 17.62 -5.57 2.11
CA GLN A 82 18.37 -5.92 3.31
C GLN A 82 18.12 -7.38 3.74
N VAL A 83 16.86 -7.85 3.67
CA VAL A 83 16.50 -9.24 3.95
C VAL A 83 17.18 -10.20 2.97
N ILE A 84 17.20 -9.89 1.68
CA ILE A 84 17.90 -10.69 0.67
C ILE A 84 19.41 -10.75 0.96
N GLN A 85 20.04 -9.60 1.23
CA GLN A 85 21.47 -9.52 1.54
C GLN A 85 21.83 -10.28 2.82
N GLY A 86 20.97 -10.26 3.83
CA GLY A 86 21.15 -10.98 5.09
C GLY A 86 20.99 -12.51 4.99
N ASN A 87 20.40 -13.01 3.89
CA ASN A 87 20.07 -14.42 3.71
C ASN A 87 20.60 -14.98 2.39
N PRO A 88 21.93 -15.05 2.17
CA PRO A 88 22.53 -15.48 0.89
C PRO A 88 22.23 -16.93 0.51
N GLY A 89 21.77 -17.77 1.44
CA GLY A 89 21.34 -19.14 1.17
C GLY A 89 19.90 -19.27 0.64
N VAL A 90 19.13 -18.18 0.64
CA VAL A 90 17.75 -18.13 0.17
C VAL A 90 17.70 -17.45 -1.20
N PRO A 91 17.16 -18.08 -2.25
CA PRO A 91 16.97 -17.43 -3.54
C PRO A 91 16.11 -16.16 -3.41
N ALA A 92 16.55 -15.05 -4.01
CA ALA A 92 15.86 -13.76 -3.93
C ALA A 92 14.41 -13.82 -4.42
N ASP A 93 14.13 -14.67 -5.42
CA ASP A 93 12.78 -14.87 -5.98
C ASP A 93 11.78 -15.48 -4.99
N MET A 94 12.27 -16.08 -3.88
CA MET A 94 11.43 -16.63 -2.82
C MET A 94 11.03 -15.60 -1.76
N ILE A 95 11.68 -14.44 -1.75
CA ILE A 95 11.39 -13.34 -0.82
C ILE A 95 10.47 -12.35 -1.56
N ILE A 96 9.18 -12.40 -1.26
CA ILE A 96 8.12 -11.65 -1.94
C ILE A 96 7.20 -10.95 -0.94
N GLY A 97 6.53 -9.87 -1.36
CA GLY A 97 5.62 -9.12 -0.51
C GLY A 97 5.66 -7.62 -0.79
N GLU A 98 4.55 -6.95 -0.53
CA GLU A 98 4.38 -5.50 -0.56
C GLU A 98 4.32 -4.88 0.84
N THR A 99 4.33 -5.71 1.89
CA THR A 99 4.41 -5.31 3.30
C THR A 99 5.58 -6.01 4.00
N VAL A 100 6.00 -5.47 5.14
CA VAL A 100 7.04 -6.08 5.99
C VAL A 100 6.61 -7.48 6.43
N GLU A 101 5.36 -7.64 6.83
CA GLU A 101 4.79 -8.91 7.28
C GLU A 101 4.81 -9.97 6.18
N GLU A 102 4.46 -9.61 4.94
CA GLU A 102 4.50 -10.53 3.80
C GLU A 102 5.94 -10.95 3.47
N ILE A 103 6.88 -10.00 3.50
CA ILE A 103 8.30 -10.28 3.29
C ILE A 103 8.80 -11.27 4.35
N ASP A 104 8.49 -11.05 5.62
CA ASP A 104 8.91 -11.93 6.71
C ASP A 104 8.29 -13.33 6.61
N GLU A 105 7.01 -13.40 6.26
CA GLU A 105 6.36 -14.68 6.02
C GLU A 105 6.99 -15.44 4.84
N SER A 106 7.29 -14.74 3.75
CA SER A 106 7.91 -15.35 2.57
C SER A 106 9.30 -15.91 2.90
N LEU A 107 10.11 -15.15 3.64
CA LEU A 107 11.41 -15.59 4.13
C LEU A 107 11.29 -16.84 5.00
N LYS A 108 10.35 -16.85 5.96
CA LYS A 108 10.11 -18.00 6.83
C LYS A 108 9.72 -19.25 6.04
N LYS A 109 8.84 -19.10 5.05
CA LYS A 109 8.43 -20.20 4.14
C LYS A 109 9.63 -20.70 3.32
N ALA A 110 10.47 -19.80 2.82
CA ALA A 110 11.64 -20.14 2.04
C ALA A 110 12.69 -20.91 2.85
N LEU A 111 12.98 -20.46 4.08
CA LEU A 111 13.87 -21.16 5.00
C LEU A 111 13.36 -22.55 5.35
N ALA A 112 12.07 -22.70 5.64
CA ALA A 112 11.46 -24.00 5.92
C ALA A 112 11.60 -24.98 4.73
N LEU A 113 11.44 -24.49 3.51
CA LEU A 113 11.63 -25.31 2.30
C LEU A 113 13.08 -25.77 2.16
N ILE A 114 14.04 -24.86 2.37
CA ILE A 114 15.47 -25.18 2.27
C ILE A 114 15.89 -26.21 3.32
N GLU A 115 15.42 -26.08 4.57
CA GLU A 115 15.68 -27.08 5.61
C GLU A 115 15.10 -28.45 5.24
N LYS A 116 13.88 -28.49 4.69
CA LYS A 116 13.28 -29.74 4.23
C LYS A 116 14.09 -30.38 3.09
N VAL A 117 14.52 -29.59 2.10
CA VAL A 117 15.36 -30.07 0.99
C VAL A 117 16.69 -30.60 1.51
N ARG A 118 17.33 -29.92 2.47
CA ARG A 118 18.57 -30.41 3.10
C ARG A 118 18.36 -31.75 3.78
N GLN A 119 17.29 -31.91 4.57
CA GLN A 119 16.97 -33.17 5.24
C GLN A 119 16.72 -34.31 4.25
N GLU A 120 16.02 -34.05 3.15
CA GLU A 120 15.78 -35.05 2.10
C GLU A 120 17.08 -35.47 1.40
N MET A 121 17.96 -34.50 1.08
CA MET A 121 19.28 -34.79 0.50
C MET A 121 20.18 -35.59 1.44
N GLU A 122 20.19 -35.27 2.75
CA GLU A 122 20.97 -36.04 3.74
C GLU A 122 20.44 -37.46 3.92
N ALA A 123 19.11 -37.64 3.92
CA ALA A 123 18.48 -38.94 3.97
C ALA A 123 18.80 -39.77 2.71
N GLU A 124 18.82 -39.14 1.53
CA GLU A 124 19.21 -39.78 0.27
C GLU A 124 20.70 -40.13 0.23
N ALA A 125 21.58 -39.21 0.62
CA ALA A 125 23.01 -39.46 0.73
C ALA A 125 23.34 -40.57 1.73
N SER A 126 22.57 -40.69 2.82
CA SER A 126 22.72 -41.76 3.81
C SER A 126 22.28 -43.13 3.27
N LYS A 127 21.24 -43.17 2.41
CA LYS A 127 20.82 -44.38 1.69
C LYS A 127 21.83 -44.78 0.60
N MET A 128 22.50 -43.80 -0.01
CA MET A 128 23.56 -44.01 -1.00
C MET A 128 24.95 -44.27 -0.40
N ARG A 129 25.14 -44.16 0.93
CA ARG A 129 26.37 -44.62 1.60
C ARG A 129 26.42 -46.14 1.59
N ILE A 130 26.89 -46.69 0.47
CA ILE A 130 27.26 -48.09 0.33
C ILE A 130 28.41 -48.37 1.32
N PRO A 131 28.32 -49.37 2.22
CA PRO A 131 29.38 -49.67 3.17
C PRO A 131 30.61 -50.18 2.42
N GLY A 132 31.65 -49.35 2.36
CA GLY A 132 33.01 -49.76 2.02
C GLY A 132 33.22 -50.27 0.58
N GLY A 133 34.17 -49.65 -0.11
CA GLY A 133 34.73 -50.21 -1.33
C GLY A 133 35.12 -51.68 -1.14
N ALA A 134 35.10 -52.42 -2.25
CA ALA A 134 35.49 -53.82 -2.38
C ALA A 134 36.54 -54.27 -1.34
N PRO A 135 36.44 -55.50 -0.79
CA PRO A 135 37.40 -56.02 0.18
C PRO A 135 38.83 -55.70 -0.27
N GLN A 136 39.63 -55.09 0.61
CA GLN A 136 41.05 -54.92 0.35
C GLN A 136 41.59 -56.28 -0.12
N ARG A 137 42.21 -56.31 -1.29
CA ARG A 137 42.95 -57.51 -1.73
C ARG A 137 44.00 -57.74 -0.66
N THR A 138 43.78 -58.74 0.20
CA THR A 138 44.84 -59.30 1.00
C THR A 138 45.92 -59.73 0.03
N PRO A 139 47.13 -59.13 0.07
CA PRO A 139 48.22 -59.65 -0.73
C PRO A 139 48.47 -61.08 -0.25
N VAL A 140 48.55 -62.02 -1.20
CA VAL A 140 48.91 -63.41 -0.90
C VAL A 140 50.24 -63.36 -0.15
N ASP A 141 50.26 -63.87 1.07
CA ASP A 141 51.47 -63.90 1.87
C ASP A 141 52.44 -64.94 1.32
N LEU A 142 53.48 -64.45 0.63
CA LEU A 142 54.54 -65.28 0.05
C LEU A 142 55.71 -65.48 1.04
N SER A 143 55.62 -65.00 2.28
CA SER A 143 56.72 -65.07 3.24
C SER A 143 56.99 -66.49 3.74
N GLY A 144 56.00 -67.38 3.68
CA GLY A 144 56.12 -68.80 4.04
C GLY A 144 56.66 -69.72 2.93
N LEU A 145 56.86 -69.23 1.71
CA LEU A 145 57.32 -70.04 0.56
C LEU A 145 58.84 -69.96 0.39
N SER A 146 59.47 -71.11 0.15
CA SER A 146 60.88 -71.18 -0.23
C SER A 146 61.13 -70.54 -1.61
N ALA A 147 62.38 -70.16 -1.89
CA ALA A 147 62.75 -69.53 -3.15
C ALA A 147 62.32 -70.33 -4.40
N ARG A 148 62.30 -71.67 -4.30
CA ARG A 148 61.90 -72.55 -5.39
C ARG A 148 60.38 -72.54 -5.64
N GLU A 149 59.58 -72.45 -4.58
CA GLU A 149 58.11 -72.42 -4.68
C GLU A 149 57.60 -71.07 -5.19
N LYS A 150 58.28 -69.98 -4.86
CA LYS A 150 57.99 -68.65 -5.43
C LYS A 150 58.13 -68.62 -6.94
N ILE A 151 59.15 -69.29 -7.49
CA ILE A 151 59.39 -69.36 -8.94
C ILE A 151 58.32 -70.20 -9.63
N GLN A 152 57.96 -71.36 -9.06
CA GLN A 152 56.88 -72.19 -9.63
C GLN A 152 55.52 -71.49 -9.61
N TYR A 153 55.20 -70.75 -8.54
CA TYR A 153 53.96 -69.97 -8.47
C TYR A 153 53.88 -68.91 -9.58
N ALA A 154 55.02 -68.31 -9.95
CA ALA A 154 55.09 -67.33 -11.03
C ALA A 154 54.95 -67.97 -12.43
N ILE A 155 55.50 -69.16 -12.64
CA ILE A 155 55.46 -69.87 -13.94
C ILE A 155 54.08 -70.49 -14.22
N GLY A 156 53.35 -70.93 -13.19
CA GLY A 156 52.03 -71.55 -13.34
C GLY A 156 50.87 -70.61 -13.65
N ARG A 157 51.12 -69.29 -13.79
CA ARG A 157 50.07 -68.27 -13.96
C ARG A 157 50.22 -67.39 -15.20
N SER A 158 51.10 -67.77 -16.15
CA SER A 158 51.23 -67.16 -17.47
C SER A 158 50.40 -67.89 -18.52
#